data_AF-A0A529LEX9-F1
#
_entry.id   AF-A0A529LEX9-F1
#
_cell.length_a   1.000
_cell.length_b   1.000
_cell.length_c   1.000
_cell.angle_alpha   90.00
_cell.angle_beta   90.00
_cell.angle_gamma   90.00
#
_symmetry.space_group_name_H-M   'P 1'
#
loop_
_entity.id
_entity.type
_entity.pdbx_description
1 polymer ?
#
loop_
_entity_poly.entity_id
_entity_poly.type
_entity_poly.pdbx_seq_one_letter_code
_entity_poly.pdbx_strand_id
1 'polypeptide(L)'
;SGPSLPLTLGRADSPVKVEAQSLSAKMAGESTQARLDVSAILPSIVASQGKVDGLTLALHSDAFDLKGRAGPVSGTVSLDRIGLDNPLIAPLIAGKVVAKVNGRLAPDSV
;
A
#
# COMPACT_ATOMS: atom_id res chain seq x y z
N SER A 1 4.91 -7.24 -17.94
CA SER A 1 4.13 -6.20 -17.28
C SER A 1 2.73 -6.17 -17.86
N GLY A 2 1.69 -6.32 -17.05
CA GLY A 2 0.29 -6.18 -17.48
C GLY A 2 -0.14 -4.71 -17.54
N PRO A 3 -1.32 -4.39 -18.10
CA PRO A 3 -1.82 -3.01 -18.17
C PRO A 3 -1.97 -2.40 -16.77
N SER A 4 -1.62 -1.12 -16.62
CA SER A 4 -1.85 -0.33 -15.40
C SER A 4 -2.91 0.74 -15.65
N LEU A 5 -3.72 1.03 -14.63
CA LEU A 5 -4.71 2.11 -14.63
C LEU A 5 -4.07 3.36 -14.00
N PRO A 6 -3.94 4.48 -14.74
CA PRO A 6 -3.48 5.73 -14.16
C PRO A 6 -4.59 6.37 -13.30
N LEU A 7 -4.24 6.72 -12.07
CA LEU A 7 -5.09 7.41 -11.10
C LEU A 7 -4.40 8.71 -10.68
N THR A 8 -5.19 9.78 -10.50
CA THR A 8 -4.70 11.02 -9.89
C THR A 8 -5.46 11.25 -8.60
N LEU A 9 -4.72 11.34 -7.50
CA LEU A 9 -5.21 11.50 -6.14
C LEU A 9 -4.71 12.83 -5.56
N GLY A 10 -5.29 13.27 -4.44
CA GLY A 10 -4.85 14.47 -3.73
C GLY A 10 -5.51 15.75 -4.23
N ARG A 11 -4.96 16.88 -3.79
CA ARG A 11 -5.46 18.21 -4.12
C ARG A 11 -4.87 18.69 -5.44
N ALA A 12 -5.55 19.62 -6.11
CA ALA A 12 -5.09 20.16 -7.40
C ALA A 12 -3.73 20.88 -7.32
N ASP A 13 -3.39 21.44 -6.16
CA ASP A 13 -2.10 22.10 -5.89
C ASP A 13 -0.95 21.11 -5.59
N SER A 14 -1.27 19.85 -5.28
CA SER A 14 -0.29 18.80 -5.00
C SER A 14 -0.84 17.42 -5.39
N PRO A 15 -0.98 17.14 -6.70
CA PRO A 15 -1.51 15.88 -7.18
C PRO A 15 -0.53 14.74 -6.96
N VAL A 16 -1.05 13.55 -6.66
CA VAL A 16 -0.31 12.29 -6.60
C VAL A 16 -0.78 11.40 -7.74
N LYS A 17 0.11 11.09 -8.68
CA LYS A 17 -0.16 10.19 -9.80
C LYS A 17 0.21 8.76 -9.39
N VAL A 18 -0.71 7.83 -9.53
CA VAL A 18 -0.53 6.43 -9.19
C VAL A 18 -0.82 5.57 -10.41
N GLU A 19 0.06 4.65 -10.73
CA GLU A 19 -0.25 3.55 -11.64
C GLU A 19 -0.70 2.35 -10.83
N ALA A 20 -1.95 1.92 -10.99
CA ALA A 20 -2.48 0.75 -10.32
C ALA A 20 -2.53 -0.43 -11.30
N GLN A 21 -1.72 -1.45 -11.08
CA GLN A 21 -1.73 -2.66 -11.90
C GLN A 21 -2.65 -3.74 -11.31
N SER A 22 -2.67 -3.87 -9.99
CA SER A 22 -3.55 -4.81 -9.30
C SER A 22 -3.95 -4.25 -7.95
N LEU A 23 -5.23 -4.37 -7.62
CA LEU A 23 -5.79 -4.11 -6.30
C LEU A 23 -6.77 -5.25 -6.00
N SER A 24 -6.55 -5.96 -4.91
CA SER A 24 -7.42 -7.06 -4.49
C SER A 24 -7.69 -6.96 -3.00
N ALA A 25 -8.96 -7.11 -2.64
CA ALA A 25 -9.38 -7.35 -1.28
C ALA A 25 -10.33 -8.54 -1.30
N LYS A 26 -10.00 -9.58 -0.55
CA LYS A 26 -10.77 -10.81 -0.44
C LYS A 26 -11.10 -11.05 1.00
N MET A 27 -12.28 -11.59 1.22
CA MET A 27 -12.83 -11.81 2.54
C MET A 27 -13.65 -13.08 2.54
N ALA A 28 -13.43 -13.94 3.52
CA ALA A 28 -14.14 -15.21 3.65
C ALA A 28 -14.23 -15.63 5.12
N GLY A 29 -15.19 -16.49 5.44
CA GLY A 29 -15.38 -17.02 6.79
C GLY A 29 -16.46 -16.30 7.60
N GLU A 30 -16.45 -16.55 8.90
CA GLU A 30 -17.48 -16.05 9.81
C GLU A 30 -17.29 -14.58 10.17
N SER A 31 -18.40 -13.90 10.48
CA SER A 31 -18.40 -12.44 10.66
C SER A 31 -17.47 -11.91 11.76
N THR A 32 -17.12 -12.71 12.76
CA THR A 32 -16.27 -12.30 13.89
C THR A 32 -14.84 -12.86 13.82
N GLN A 33 -14.57 -13.72 12.84
CA GLN A 33 -13.27 -14.35 12.58
C GLN A 33 -13.11 -14.58 11.07
N ALA A 34 -13.24 -13.49 10.31
CA ALA A 34 -13.08 -13.53 8.88
C ALA A 34 -11.60 -13.58 8.51
N ARG A 35 -11.30 -14.36 7.49
CA ARG A 35 -10.05 -14.26 6.77
C ARG A 35 -10.11 -13.05 5.84
N LEU A 36 -9.12 -12.16 5.93
CA LEU A 36 -8.96 -10.98 5.10
C LEU A 36 -7.61 -11.05 4.38
N ASP A 37 -7.64 -11.00 3.05
CA ASP A 37 -6.45 -10.92 2.21
C ASP A 37 -6.52 -9.63 1.38
N VAL A 38 -5.54 -8.74 1.52
CA VAL A 38 -5.44 -7.50 0.74
C VAL A 38 -4.12 -7.49 0.00
N SER A 39 -4.15 -7.24 -1.31
CA SER A 39 -2.94 -7.07 -2.09
C SER A 39 -3.03 -5.87 -3.03
N ALA A 40 -1.89 -5.24 -3.26
CA ALA A 40 -1.76 -4.16 -4.23
C ALA A 40 -0.42 -4.25 -4.96
N ILE A 41 -0.45 -3.94 -6.25
CA ILE A 41 0.73 -3.76 -7.09
C ILE A 41 0.59 -2.39 -7.77
N LEU A 42 1.45 -1.46 -7.35
CA LEU A 42 1.51 -0.10 -7.86
C LEU A 42 2.89 0.12 -8.52
N PRO A 43 3.01 -0.02 -9.85
CA PRO A 43 4.30 0.11 -10.53
C PRO A 43 4.98 1.46 -10.35
N SER A 44 4.19 2.54 -10.19
CA SER A 44 4.69 3.90 -10.08
C SER A 44 3.76 4.75 -9.22
N ILE A 45 4.34 5.52 -8.30
CA ILE A 45 3.66 6.57 -7.54
C ILE A 45 4.51 7.82 -7.64
N VAL A 46 3.96 8.92 -8.15
CA VAL A 46 4.66 10.19 -8.33
C VAL A 46 3.91 11.27 -7.55
N ALA A 47 4.61 11.87 -6.59
CA ALA A 47 4.18 13.06 -5.86
C ALA A 47 5.10 14.24 -6.20
N SER A 48 4.76 15.44 -5.73
CA SER A 48 5.47 16.67 -6.07
C SER A 48 6.97 16.64 -5.75
N GLN A 49 7.37 15.97 -4.65
CA GLN A 49 8.75 15.94 -4.16
C GLN A 49 9.44 14.57 -4.28
N GLY A 50 8.78 13.57 -4.88
CA GLY A 50 9.35 12.23 -4.93
C GLY A 50 8.55 11.22 -5.72
N LYS A 51 9.22 10.11 -6.03
CA LYS A 51 8.69 8.98 -6.79
C LYS A 51 8.96 7.68 -6.07
N VAL A 52 8.01 6.77 -6.10
CA VAL A 52 8.18 5.39 -5.66
C VAL A 52 7.96 4.47 -6.85
N ASP A 53 8.91 3.57 -7.09
CA ASP A 53 8.82 2.55 -8.13
C ASP A 53 8.54 1.18 -7.48
N GLY A 54 7.68 0.38 -8.12
CA GLY A 54 7.51 -1.04 -7.81
C GLY A 54 6.93 -1.34 -6.43
N LEU A 55 5.95 -0.56 -5.97
CA LEU A 55 5.29 -0.83 -4.69
C LEU A 55 4.45 -2.11 -4.80
N THR A 56 4.70 -3.05 -3.89
CA THR A 56 3.89 -4.25 -3.66
C THR A 56 3.47 -4.31 -2.20
N LEU A 57 2.18 -4.57 -1.99
CA LEU A 57 1.57 -4.74 -0.68
C LEU A 57 0.90 -6.12 -0.62
N ALA A 58 1.10 -6.82 0.48
CA ALA A 58 0.34 -8.01 0.84
C ALA A 58 0.03 -7.95 2.34
N LEU A 59 -1.25 -7.87 2.69
CA LEU A 59 -1.75 -7.95 4.05
C LEU A 59 -2.66 -9.17 4.18
N HIS A 60 -2.62 -9.79 5.34
CA HIS A 60 -3.34 -11.00 5.66
C HIS A 60 -3.81 -10.97 7.12
N SER A 61 -5.01 -11.48 7.37
CA SER A 61 -5.60 -11.73 8.69
C SER A 61 -6.42 -13.00 8.66
N ASP A 62 -6.35 -13.79 9.74
CA ASP A 62 -7.22 -14.95 9.98
C ASP A 62 -8.28 -14.68 11.06
N ALA A 63 -8.29 -13.49 11.67
CA ALA A 63 -9.14 -13.19 12.83
C ALA A 63 -9.75 -11.78 12.76
N PHE A 64 -10.12 -11.36 11.55
CA PHE A 64 -10.71 -10.04 11.32
C PHE A 64 -12.20 -10.04 11.69
N ASP A 65 -12.61 -9.17 12.60
CA ASP A 65 -14.01 -8.96 12.96
C ASP A 65 -14.66 -7.96 12.00
N LEU A 66 -15.59 -8.44 11.19
CA LEU A 66 -16.35 -7.65 10.22
C LEU A 66 -17.33 -6.69 10.89
N LYS A 67 -17.90 -7.09 12.03
CA LYS A 67 -18.88 -6.26 12.74
C LYS A 67 -18.15 -5.08 13.38
N GLY A 68 -17.05 -5.36 14.08
CA GLY A 68 -16.18 -4.35 14.67
C GLY A 68 -15.29 -3.60 13.69
N ARG A 69 -15.18 -4.07 12.43
CA ARG A 69 -14.22 -3.60 11.41
C ARG A 69 -12.80 -3.52 11.97
N ALA A 70 -12.43 -4.52 12.75
CA ALA A 70 -11.19 -4.51 13.52
C ALA A 70 -10.57 -5.91 13.57
N GLY A 71 -9.26 -5.99 13.64
CA GLY A 71 -8.60 -7.29 13.78
C GLY A 71 -7.11 -7.21 13.59
N PRO A 72 -6.37 -8.24 14.06
CA PRO A 72 -4.94 -8.34 13.81
C PRO A 72 -4.69 -8.46 12.32
N VAL A 73 -3.65 -7.83 11.82
CA VAL A 73 -3.17 -7.97 10.44
C VAL A 73 -1.68 -8.17 10.44
N SER A 74 -1.21 -9.00 9.52
CA SER A 74 0.20 -9.20 9.23
C SER A 74 0.44 -9.00 7.75
N GLY A 75 1.65 -8.64 7.36
CA GLY A 75 1.91 -8.45 5.95
C GLY A 75 3.30 -7.93 5.62
N THR A 76 3.48 -7.67 4.33
CA THR A 76 4.73 -7.15 3.77
C THR A 76 4.42 -5.99 2.84
N VAL A 77 5.24 -4.95 2.94
CA VAL A 77 5.30 -3.85 1.98
C VAL A 77 6.70 -3.87 1.37
N SER A 78 6.80 -3.89 0.05
CA SER A 78 8.07 -3.75 -0.65
C SER A 78 8.01 -2.68 -1.71
N LEU A 79 9.08 -1.90 -1.82
CA LEU A 79 9.27 -0.83 -2.80
C LEU A 79 10.62 -1.09 -3.47
N ASP A 80 10.70 -1.00 -4.80
CA ASP A 80 11.97 -1.26 -5.50
C ASP A 80 12.92 -0.06 -5.44
N ARG A 81 12.36 1.16 -5.49
CA ARG A 81 13.14 2.39 -5.40
C ARG A 81 12.30 3.54 -4.85
N ILE A 82 12.94 4.38 -4.04
CA ILE A 82 12.43 5.70 -3.66
C ILE A 82 13.34 6.74 -4.30
N GLY A 83 12.78 7.59 -5.16
CA GLY A 83 13.42 8.77 -5.72
C GLY A 83 12.94 10.02 -5.01
N LEU A 84 13.86 10.91 -4.66
CA LEU A 84 13.55 12.25 -4.15
C LEU A 84 14.07 13.29 -5.13
N ASP A 85 13.36 14.42 -5.24
CA ASP A 85 13.79 15.59 -6.01
C ASP A 85 14.82 16.43 -5.23
N ASN A 86 15.82 15.75 -4.66
CA ASN A 86 16.97 16.38 -4.03
C ASN A 86 18.22 15.53 -4.33
N PRO A 87 19.16 16.03 -5.15
CA PRO A 87 20.30 15.25 -5.61
C PRO A 87 21.29 14.88 -4.49
N LEU A 88 21.25 15.56 -3.34
CA LEU A 88 22.10 15.24 -2.19
C LEU A 88 21.53 14.09 -1.35
N ILE A 89 20.20 13.92 -1.34
CA ILE A 89 19.52 12.91 -0.52
C ILE A 89 19.24 11.65 -1.35
N ALA A 90 18.95 11.80 -2.64
CA ALA A 90 18.59 10.68 -3.53
C ALA A 90 19.56 9.49 -3.47
N PRO A 91 20.90 9.66 -3.42
CA PRO A 91 21.82 8.53 -3.30
C PRO A 91 21.73 7.78 -1.96
N LEU A 92 21.34 8.45 -0.88
CA LEU A 92 21.29 7.87 0.47
C LEU A 92 20.12 6.92 0.68
N ILE A 93 19.07 7.08 -0.11
CA ILE A 93 17.83 6.31 -0.01
C ILE A 93 17.55 5.47 -1.27
N ALA A 94 18.49 5.47 -2.22
CA ALA A 94 18.38 4.70 -3.45
C ALA A 94 18.49 3.20 -3.13
N GLY A 95 17.38 2.48 -3.24
CA GLY A 95 17.38 1.03 -3.09
C GLY A 95 16.01 0.45 -2.76
N LYS A 96 16.00 -0.88 -2.68
CA LYS A 96 14.82 -1.65 -2.31
C LYS A 96 14.54 -1.52 -0.82
N VAL A 97 13.31 -1.21 -0.47
CA VAL A 97 12.83 -1.16 0.92
C VAL A 97 11.82 -2.29 1.11
N VAL A 98 11.97 -3.06 2.19
CA VAL A 98 11.01 -4.09 2.59
C VAL A 98 10.67 -3.91 4.05
N ALA A 99 9.39 -3.77 4.36
CA ALA A 99 8.87 -3.68 5.71
C ALA A 99 7.92 -4.87 5.97
N LYS A 100 8.11 -5.52 7.11
CA LYS A 100 7.13 -6.48 7.65
C LYS A 100 6.22 -5.72 8.61
N VAL A 101 4.93 -5.88 8.43
CA VAL A 101 3.91 -5.20 9.24
C VAL A 101 3.22 -6.26 10.09
N ASN A 102 3.15 -6.01 11.39
CA ASN A 102 2.28 -6.73 12.31
C ASN A 102 1.55 -5.66 13.12
N GLY A 103 0.22 -5.68 13.08
CA GLY A 103 -0.57 -4.62 13.71
C GLY A 103 -2.01 -5.02 13.88
N ARG A 104 -2.84 -4.04 14.22
CA ARG A 104 -4.28 -4.20 14.36
C ARG A 104 -4.97 -3.10 13.56
N LEU A 105 -5.90 -3.49 12.70
CA LEU A 105 -6.83 -2.55 12.10
C LEU A 105 -7.93 -2.21 13.11
N ALA A 106 -8.32 -0.95 13.13
CA ALA A 106 -9.43 -0.44 13.91
C ALA A 106 -10.22 0.55 13.04
N PRO A 107 -11.51 0.77 13.35
CA PRO A 107 -12.27 1.85 12.74
C PRO A 107 -11.56 3.19 12.89
N ASP A 108 -11.73 4.04 11.88
CA ASP A 108 -11.28 5.41 11.96
C ASP A 108 -12.00 6.14 13.12
N SER A 109 -11.29 7.06 13.77
CA SER A 109 -11.74 7.82 14.95
C SER A 109 -11.95 9.31 14.66
N VAL A 110 -11.95 9.68 13.38
CA VAL A 110 -12.09 11.06 12.88
C VAL A 110 -13.54 11.42 12.64
#